data_AF-A0A1T4WHY9-F1
#
_entry.id   AF-A0A1T4WHY9-F1
#
_cell.length_a   1.000
_cell.length_b   1.000
_cell.length_c   1.000
_cell.angle_alpha   90.00
_cell.angle_beta   90.00
_cell.angle_gamma   90.00
#
_symmetry.space_group_name_H-M   'P 1'
#
loop_
_entity.id
_entity.type
_entity.pdbx_description
1 polymer ?
#
loop_
_entity_poly.entity_id
_entity_poly.type
_entity_poly.pdbx_seq_one_letter_code
_entity_poly.pdbx_strand_id
1 'polypeptide(L)'
;MIKYDNPVEEVRQFKEREGELRFLSHDEISTLLSACRRSSNPSLVDVVKICLATGARWSEAESLKASQIVGGKITFLNTKSGKNRTVPINDILHETLKSLNKTGDERLFLSCLNAFRKAVTKAQISLPRGQMSHVLRHTFASHFVMQGGNIIVLRDILGHSEITTTMRYAHLAPNHLKEAVRLNPLNQHLGGNF
;
A
#
# COMPACT_ATOMS: atom_id res chain seq x y z
N MET A 1 6.08 45.60 24.37
CA MET A 1 5.53 44.40 23.69
C MET A 1 5.81 43.23 24.62
N ILE A 2 4.80 42.72 25.34
CA ILE A 2 4.97 41.70 26.37
C ILE A 2 5.10 40.34 25.67
N LYS A 3 6.23 39.65 25.87
CA LYS A 3 6.39 38.23 25.48
C LYS A 3 5.64 37.39 26.51
N TYR A 4 4.68 36.59 26.05
CA TYR A 4 4.11 35.52 26.85
C TYR A 4 4.98 34.27 26.64
N ASP A 5 5.53 33.73 27.72
CA ASP A 5 6.13 32.39 27.69
C ASP A 5 5.04 31.36 27.43
N ASN A 6 5.29 30.43 26.51
CA ASN A 6 4.37 29.37 26.16
C ASN A 6 4.49 28.25 27.22
N PRO A 7 3.51 28.10 28.14
CA PRO A 7 3.61 27.15 29.25
C PRO A 7 3.54 25.66 28.81
N VAL A 8 3.37 25.41 27.51
CA VAL A 8 3.27 24.07 26.93
C VAL A 8 4.56 23.65 26.22
N GLU A 9 5.58 24.51 26.17
CA GLU A 9 6.84 24.23 25.46
C GLU A 9 7.68 23.13 26.16
N GLU A 10 7.54 22.98 27.48
CA GLU A 10 8.20 21.94 28.28
C GLU A 10 7.40 20.63 28.41
N VAL A 11 6.18 20.58 27.87
CA VAL A 11 5.35 19.38 27.93
C VAL A 11 5.80 18.40 26.87
N ARG A 12 6.60 17.42 27.28
CA ARG A 12 7.01 16.27 26.45
C ARG A 12 5.76 15.61 25.88
N GLN A 13 5.54 15.73 24.57
CA GLN A 13 4.43 15.05 23.89
C GLN A 13 4.47 13.57 24.25
N PHE A 14 3.39 13.06 24.85
CA PHE A 14 3.23 11.64 25.03
C PHE A 14 3.29 10.99 23.66
N LYS A 15 4.28 10.11 23.48
CA LYS A 15 4.37 9.26 22.31
C LYS A 15 3.18 8.31 22.40
N GLU A 16 2.05 8.68 21.80
CA GLU A 16 0.91 7.79 21.65
C GLU A 16 1.44 6.46 21.13
N ARG A 17 1.09 5.36 21.82
CA ARG A 17 1.44 4.02 21.36
C ARG A 17 0.96 3.93 19.92
N GLU A 18 1.88 3.74 18.96
CA GLU A 18 1.54 3.61 17.56
C GLU A 18 0.46 2.54 17.44
N GLY A 19 -0.78 2.95 17.14
CA GLY A 19 -1.90 2.03 17.05
C GLY A 19 -1.56 0.94 16.05
N GLU A 20 -1.84 -0.30 16.42
CA GLU A 20 -1.58 -1.47 15.60
C GLU A 20 -2.12 -1.23 14.18
N LEU A 21 -1.25 -1.38 13.17
CA LEU A 21 -1.62 -1.14 11.78
C LEU A 21 -2.58 -2.24 11.35
N ARG A 22 -3.85 -1.90 11.11
CA ARG A 22 -4.81 -2.88 10.59
C ARG A 22 -4.57 -3.09 9.11
N PHE A 23 -4.54 -4.35 8.73
CA PHE A 23 -4.57 -4.81 7.35
C PHE A 23 -5.66 -5.86 7.18
N LEU A 24 -6.08 -6.10 5.94
CA LEU A 24 -7.20 -7.01 5.65
C LEU A 24 -6.71 -8.44 5.42
N SER A 25 -7.48 -9.42 5.90
CA SER A 25 -7.29 -10.83 5.54
C SER A 25 -7.70 -11.11 4.09
N HIS A 26 -7.36 -12.28 3.55
CA HIS A 26 -7.80 -12.69 2.21
C HIS A 26 -9.33 -12.74 2.08
N ASP A 27 -10.03 -13.17 3.13
CA ASP A 27 -11.51 -13.22 3.15
C ASP A 27 -12.13 -11.82 3.20
N GLU A 28 -11.56 -10.91 3.99
CA GLU A 28 -11.96 -9.50 4.03
C GLU A 28 -11.72 -8.84 2.66
N ILE A 29 -10.60 -9.12 2.00
CA ILE A 29 -10.31 -8.64 0.64
C ILE A 29 -11.37 -9.14 -0.35
N SER A 30 -11.71 -10.43 -0.32
CA SER A 30 -12.71 -11.03 -1.20
C SER A 30 -14.10 -10.41 -1.00
N THR A 31 -14.48 -10.21 0.27
CA THR A 31 -15.76 -9.59 0.66
C THR A 31 -15.81 -8.12 0.23
N LEU A 32 -14.72 -7.38 0.42
CA LEU A 32 -14.59 -5.99 0.00
C LEU A 32 -14.69 -5.84 -1.52
N LEU A 33 -13.96 -6.65 -2.29
CA LEU A 33 -14.02 -6.63 -3.75
C LEU A 33 -15.44 -6.95 -4.26
N SER A 34 -16.13 -7.90 -3.61
CA SER A 34 -17.52 -8.22 -3.91
C SER A 34 -18.47 -7.04 -3.60
N ALA A 35 -18.26 -6.31 -2.51
CA ALA A 35 -19.00 -5.09 -2.21
C ALA A 35 -18.70 -3.96 -3.20
N CYS A 36 -17.45 -3.82 -3.65
CA CYS A 36 -17.03 -2.83 -4.63
C CYS A 36 -17.68 -3.06 -5.99
N ARG A 37 -17.80 -4.31 -6.46
CA ARG A 37 -18.48 -4.66 -7.73
C ARG A 37 -19.97 -4.28 -7.74
N ARG A 38 -20.61 -4.21 -6.57
CA ARG A 38 -22.01 -3.79 -6.41
C ARG A 38 -22.18 -2.27 -6.18
N SER A 39 -21.09 -1.51 -6.24
CA SER A 39 -21.12 -0.06 -6.10
C SER A 39 -21.68 0.58 -7.35
N SER A 40 -22.42 1.68 -7.19
CA SER A 40 -22.85 2.51 -8.32
C SER A 40 -21.70 3.33 -8.92
N ASN A 41 -20.56 3.44 -8.23
CA ASN A 41 -19.38 4.12 -8.74
C ASN A 41 -18.50 3.11 -9.51
N PRO A 42 -18.36 3.25 -10.86
CA PRO A 42 -17.64 2.28 -11.68
C PRO A 42 -16.14 2.26 -11.41
N SER A 43 -15.56 3.38 -10.96
CA SER A 43 -14.12 3.49 -10.68
C SER A 43 -13.69 2.74 -9.41
N LEU A 44 -14.61 2.46 -8.50
CA LEU A 44 -14.28 1.97 -7.16
C LEU A 44 -13.48 0.66 -7.19
N VAL A 45 -13.94 -0.32 -7.96
CA VAL A 45 -13.33 -1.65 -7.96
C VAL A 45 -11.89 -1.62 -8.48
N ASP A 46 -11.63 -0.79 -9.50
CA ASP A 46 -10.31 -0.72 -10.11
C ASP A 46 -9.32 0.10 -9.26
N VAL A 47 -9.78 1.18 -8.61
CA VAL A 47 -8.97 1.91 -7.62
C VAL A 47 -8.58 1.00 -6.44
N VAL A 48 -9.50 0.18 -5.94
CA VAL A 48 -9.20 -0.80 -4.88
C VAL A 48 -8.19 -1.85 -5.34
N LYS A 49 -8.36 -2.41 -6.55
CA LYS A 49 -7.40 -3.35 -7.13
C LYS A 49 -6.00 -2.74 -7.26
N ILE A 50 -5.89 -1.50 -7.75
CA ILE A 50 -4.60 -0.80 -7.85
C ILE A 50 -3.94 -0.68 -6.48
N CYS A 51 -4.69 -0.26 -5.45
CA CYS A 51 -4.14 -0.13 -4.09
C CYS A 51 -3.64 -1.47 -3.54
N LEU A 52 -4.42 -2.55 -3.73
CA LEU A 52 -4.07 -3.89 -3.30
C LEU A 52 -2.90 -4.49 -4.10
N ALA A 53 -2.72 -4.12 -5.36
CA ALA A 53 -1.66 -4.65 -6.22
C ALA A 53 -0.33 -3.88 -6.08
N THR A 54 -0.35 -2.62 -5.65
CA THR A 54 0.82 -1.73 -5.70
C THR A 54 1.18 -1.04 -4.37
N GLY A 55 0.31 -1.12 -3.36
CA GLY A 55 0.49 -0.35 -2.13
C GLY A 55 0.36 1.17 -2.31
N ALA A 56 -0.31 1.61 -3.38
CA ALA A 56 -0.61 3.03 -3.62
C ALA A 56 -1.40 3.64 -2.46
N ARG A 57 -1.15 4.93 -2.17
CA ARG A 57 -2.08 5.70 -1.33
C ARG A 57 -3.39 5.88 -2.11
N TRP A 58 -4.52 5.94 -1.40
CA TRP A 58 -5.83 6.13 -2.05
C TRP A 58 -5.85 7.27 -3.06
N SER A 59 -5.34 8.43 -2.65
CA SER A 59 -5.30 9.62 -3.50
C SER A 59 -4.44 9.44 -4.75
N GLU A 60 -3.33 8.71 -4.66
CA GLU A 60 -2.44 8.42 -5.79
C GLU A 60 -3.13 7.50 -6.80
N ALA A 61 -3.88 6.51 -6.34
CA ALA A 61 -4.63 5.60 -7.20
C ALA A 61 -5.86 6.28 -7.83
N GLU A 62 -6.63 7.06 -7.05
CA GLU A 62 -7.83 7.76 -7.54
C GLU A 62 -7.49 8.92 -8.50
N SER A 63 -6.28 9.47 -8.43
CA SER A 63 -5.80 10.54 -9.33
C SER A 63 -4.98 10.07 -10.52
N LEU A 64 -4.90 8.76 -10.72
CA LEU A 64 -4.09 8.17 -11.77
C LEU A 64 -4.56 8.62 -13.17
N LYS A 65 -3.60 9.07 -13.98
CA LYS A 65 -3.78 9.39 -15.40
C LYS A 65 -3.35 8.23 -16.30
N ALA A 66 -3.93 8.16 -17.50
CA ALA A 66 -3.57 7.14 -18.49
C ALA A 66 -2.08 7.15 -18.86
N SER A 67 -1.44 8.33 -18.92
CA SER A 67 -0.02 8.49 -19.23
C SER A 67 0.93 7.87 -18.19
N GLN A 68 0.44 7.59 -16.99
CA GLN A 68 1.22 6.95 -15.92
C GLN A 68 1.24 5.42 -16.03
N ILE A 69 0.50 4.84 -16.98
CA ILE A 69 0.41 3.39 -17.19
C ILE A 69 1.09 3.03 -18.50
N VAL A 70 2.29 2.46 -18.41
CA VAL A 70 3.11 2.13 -19.58
C VAL A 70 3.84 0.81 -19.34
N GLY A 71 3.76 -0.11 -20.31
CA GLY A 71 4.54 -1.36 -20.33
C GLY A 71 4.35 -2.24 -19.10
N GLY A 72 3.09 -2.44 -18.66
CA GLY A 72 2.79 -3.27 -17.48
C GLY A 72 3.22 -2.64 -16.15
N LYS A 73 3.40 -1.31 -16.10
CA LYS A 73 3.83 -0.60 -14.90
C LYS A 73 2.99 0.64 -14.65
N ILE A 74 2.83 1.00 -13.38
CA ILE A 74 2.21 2.24 -12.94
C ILE A 74 3.27 3.14 -12.32
N THR A 75 3.39 4.37 -12.80
CA THR A 75 4.30 5.39 -12.24
C THR A 75 3.52 6.38 -11.39
N PHE A 76 3.76 6.39 -10.09
CA PHE A 76 3.18 7.35 -9.15
C PHE A 76 4.06 8.59 -9.03
N LEU A 77 3.49 9.76 -9.33
CA LEU A 77 4.18 11.06 -9.38
C LEU A 77 3.97 11.87 -8.10
N ASN A 78 4.88 12.81 -7.81
CA ASN A 78 4.74 13.85 -6.77
C ASN A 78 4.20 13.32 -5.43
N THR A 79 4.78 12.21 -4.98
CA THR A 79 4.45 11.64 -3.68
C THR A 79 4.88 12.63 -2.58
N LYS A 80 4.31 12.55 -1.37
CA LYS A 80 4.64 13.47 -0.24
C LYS A 80 6.16 13.60 0.04
N SER A 81 6.98 12.66 -0.43
CA SER A 81 8.44 12.62 -0.31
C SER A 81 9.20 13.14 -1.53
N GLY A 82 8.52 13.68 -2.55
CA GLY A 82 9.11 14.24 -3.77
C GLY A 82 9.70 13.21 -4.74
N LYS A 83 9.61 11.91 -4.44
CA LYS A 83 10.15 10.84 -5.28
C LYS A 83 9.06 10.19 -6.12
N ASN A 84 9.29 10.12 -7.42
CA ASN A 84 8.50 9.27 -8.32
C ASN A 84 8.87 7.81 -8.09
N ARG A 85 7.89 6.92 -8.22
CA ARG A 85 8.14 5.47 -8.14
C ARG A 85 7.31 4.72 -9.16
N THR A 86 7.87 3.65 -9.68
CA THR A 86 7.22 2.82 -10.69
C THR A 86 7.05 1.41 -10.15
N VAL A 87 5.82 0.92 -10.16
CA VAL A 87 5.47 -0.40 -9.63
C VAL A 87 4.93 -1.27 -10.77
N PRO A 88 5.50 -2.47 -11.00
CA PRO A 88 4.97 -3.40 -11.99
C PRO A 88 3.61 -3.93 -11.56
N ILE A 89 2.74 -4.20 -12.53
CA ILE A 89 1.43 -4.82 -12.36
C ILE A 89 1.33 -6.01 -13.30
N ASN A 90 0.40 -6.94 -13.02
CA ASN A 90 0.17 -8.06 -13.93
C ASN A 90 -0.57 -7.62 -15.20
N ASP A 91 -0.47 -8.45 -16.24
CA ASP A 91 -1.06 -8.16 -17.55
C ASP A 91 -2.58 -7.98 -17.49
N ILE A 92 -3.27 -8.79 -16.66
CA ILE A 92 -4.73 -8.69 -16.49
C ILE A 92 -5.14 -7.30 -15.99
N LEU A 93 -4.47 -6.78 -14.94
CA LEU A 93 -4.77 -5.45 -14.44
C LEU A 93 -4.37 -4.38 -15.47
N HIS A 94 -3.23 -4.55 -16.13
CA HIS A 94 -2.78 -3.62 -17.15
C HIS A 94 -3.77 -3.47 -18.32
N GLU A 95 -4.25 -4.59 -18.87
CA GLU A 95 -5.24 -4.58 -19.96
C GLU A 95 -6.59 -4.03 -19.50
N THR A 96 -7.01 -4.37 -18.27
CA THR A 96 -8.22 -3.76 -17.68
C THR A 96 -8.10 -2.24 -17.66
N LEU A 97 -6.98 -1.71 -17.14
CA LEU A 97 -6.77 -0.25 -17.01
C LEU A 97 -6.62 0.46 -18.35
N LYS A 98 -6.01 -0.18 -19.35
CA LYS A 98 -5.92 0.36 -20.72
C LYS A 98 -7.26 0.46 -21.42
N SER A 99 -8.20 -0.45 -21.12
CA SER A 99 -9.54 -0.44 -21.71
C SER A 99 -10.46 0.64 -21.13
N LEU A 100 -10.06 1.29 -20.03
CA LEU A 100 -10.86 2.33 -19.38
C LEU A 100 -10.86 3.63 -20.20
N ASN A 101 -12.05 4.20 -20.36
CA ASN A 101 -12.18 5.54 -20.91
C ASN A 101 -11.70 6.60 -19.91
N LYS A 102 -10.98 7.59 -20.42
CA LYS A 102 -10.60 8.77 -19.63
C LYS A 102 -11.87 9.50 -19.20
N THR A 103 -11.85 9.99 -17.97
CA THR A 103 -12.75 11.05 -17.50
C THR A 103 -12.24 12.41 -17.98
N GLY A 104 -13.03 13.47 -17.81
CA GLY A 104 -12.73 14.80 -18.36
C GLY A 104 -11.28 15.26 -18.20
N ASP A 105 -10.77 15.33 -16.95
CA ASP A 105 -9.44 15.86 -16.62
C ASP A 105 -8.26 14.91 -16.93
N GLU A 106 -8.40 14.07 -17.97
CA GLU A 106 -7.45 12.99 -18.35
C GLU A 106 -7.26 11.88 -17.31
N ARG A 107 -7.96 11.97 -16.17
CA ARG A 107 -7.93 10.98 -15.09
C ARG A 107 -8.70 9.74 -15.50
N LEU A 108 -8.28 8.58 -15.03
CA LEU A 108 -9.01 7.32 -15.29
C LEU A 108 -10.24 7.14 -14.40
N PHE A 109 -10.30 7.85 -13.27
CA PHE A 109 -11.25 7.55 -12.19
C PHE A 109 -11.99 8.79 -11.69
N LEU A 110 -13.26 8.59 -11.37
CA LEU A 110 -14.07 9.53 -10.60
C LEU A 110 -13.72 9.42 -9.11
N SER A 111 -14.01 10.47 -8.34
CA SER A 111 -13.87 10.38 -6.88
C SER A 111 -14.77 9.28 -6.33
N CYS A 112 -14.15 8.32 -5.64
CA CYS A 112 -14.79 7.11 -5.15
C CYS A 112 -14.48 6.82 -3.67
N LEU A 113 -13.76 7.70 -2.96
CA LEU A 113 -13.47 7.52 -1.53
C LEU A 113 -14.73 7.33 -0.66
N ASN A 114 -15.81 8.06 -0.94
CA ASN A 114 -17.08 7.86 -0.22
C ASN A 114 -17.74 6.53 -0.58
N ALA A 115 -17.62 6.07 -1.82
CA ALA A 115 -18.10 4.76 -2.23
C ALA A 115 -17.28 3.65 -1.56
N PHE A 116 -15.98 3.85 -1.39
CA PHE A 116 -15.09 2.96 -0.64
C PHE A 116 -15.50 2.84 0.83
N ARG A 117 -15.72 3.96 1.52
CA ARG A 117 -16.24 3.94 2.91
C ARG A 117 -17.52 3.12 3.02
N LYS A 118 -18.47 3.32 2.10
CA LYS A 118 -19.72 2.54 2.05
C LYS A 118 -19.46 1.06 1.78
N ALA A 119 -18.53 0.71 0.90
CA ALA A 119 -18.18 -0.67 0.60
C ALA A 119 -17.54 -1.37 1.80
N VAL A 120 -16.64 -0.70 2.54
CA VAL A 120 -16.05 -1.20 3.79
C VAL A 120 -17.14 -1.47 4.84
N THR A 121 -18.09 -0.55 5.03
CA THR A 121 -19.23 -0.77 5.93
C THR A 121 -20.10 -1.96 5.48
N LYS A 122 -20.41 -2.07 4.18
CA LYS A 122 -21.19 -3.18 3.62
C LYS A 122 -20.48 -4.53 3.75
N ALA A 123 -19.14 -4.52 3.72
CA ALA A 123 -18.31 -5.70 3.92
C ALA A 123 -18.15 -6.04 5.42
N GLN A 124 -18.76 -5.27 6.33
CA GLN A 124 -18.66 -5.43 7.79
C GLN A 124 -17.22 -5.39 8.31
N ILE A 125 -16.34 -4.67 7.61
CA ILE A 125 -14.95 -4.47 8.00
C ILE A 125 -14.89 -3.27 8.93
N SER A 126 -14.61 -3.50 10.20
CA SER A 126 -14.29 -2.43 11.16
C SER A 126 -12.91 -1.85 10.84
N LEU A 127 -12.63 -0.58 11.05
CA LEU A 127 -11.28 -0.02 10.88
C LEU A 127 -11.01 1.00 11.99
N PRO A 128 -9.78 1.07 12.54
CA PRO A 128 -9.41 2.15 13.44
C PRO A 128 -9.58 3.51 12.77
N ARG A 129 -9.92 4.52 13.58
CA ARG A 129 -10.10 5.89 13.10
C ARG A 129 -8.83 6.36 12.38
N GLY A 130 -9.00 6.94 11.18
CA GLY A 130 -7.89 7.46 10.38
C GLY A 130 -7.16 6.45 9.48
N GLN A 131 -7.43 5.14 9.58
CA GLN A 131 -6.74 4.14 8.74
C GLN A 131 -7.41 3.91 7.37
N MET A 132 -8.62 4.42 7.14
CA MET A 132 -9.40 4.20 5.91
C MET A 132 -8.60 4.47 4.62
N SER A 133 -7.86 5.57 4.54
CA SER A 133 -7.11 5.93 3.32
C SER A 133 -5.83 5.11 3.08
N HIS A 134 -5.41 4.32 4.08
CA HIS A 134 -4.15 3.57 4.07
C HIS A 134 -4.31 2.07 4.30
N VAL A 135 -5.50 1.58 4.69
CA VAL A 135 -5.72 0.17 4.99
C VAL A 135 -5.32 -0.75 3.82
N LEU A 136 -5.63 -0.38 2.58
CA LEU A 136 -5.26 -1.19 1.40
C LEU A 136 -3.75 -1.21 1.16
N ARG A 137 -3.06 -0.10 1.48
CA ARG A 137 -1.60 -0.03 1.43
C ARG A 137 -0.95 -0.89 2.51
N HIS A 138 -1.49 -0.84 3.73
CA HIS A 138 -1.06 -1.73 4.82
C HIS A 138 -1.32 -3.18 4.44
N THR A 139 -2.45 -3.47 3.80
CA THR A 139 -2.80 -4.80 3.28
C THR A 139 -1.78 -5.30 2.27
N PHE A 140 -1.47 -4.53 1.23
CA PHE A 140 -0.42 -4.89 0.30
C PHE A 140 0.92 -5.15 1.00
N ALA A 141 1.35 -4.23 1.87
CA ALA A 141 2.62 -4.30 2.55
C ALA A 141 2.74 -5.52 3.48
N SER A 142 1.71 -5.80 4.28
CA SER A 142 1.64 -6.94 5.18
C SER A 142 1.71 -8.24 4.41
N HIS A 143 0.84 -8.43 3.40
CA HIS A 143 0.84 -9.66 2.59
C HIS A 143 2.14 -9.83 1.82
N PHE A 144 2.73 -8.76 1.29
CA PHE A 144 4.03 -8.82 0.61
C PHE A 144 5.13 -9.38 1.53
N VAL A 145 5.20 -8.90 2.77
CA VAL A 145 6.20 -9.38 3.74
C VAL A 145 5.88 -10.81 4.23
N MET A 146 4.60 -11.12 4.47
CA MET A 146 4.16 -12.47 4.87
C MET A 146 4.52 -13.53 3.82
N GLN A 147 4.55 -13.16 2.54
CA GLN A 147 4.96 -14.03 1.43
C GLN A 147 6.49 -14.07 1.22
N GLY A 148 7.29 -13.56 2.17
CA GLY A 148 8.75 -13.56 2.09
C GLY A 148 9.34 -12.46 1.22
N GLY A 149 8.54 -11.44 0.87
CA GLY A 149 9.01 -10.31 0.08
C GLY A 149 10.13 -9.52 0.77
N ASN A 150 11.11 -9.07 -0.01
CA ASN A 150 12.26 -8.33 0.52
C ASN A 150 11.83 -6.92 1.03
N ILE A 151 12.12 -6.62 2.30
CA ILE A 151 11.71 -5.38 2.97
C ILE A 151 12.30 -4.11 2.31
N ILE A 152 13.48 -4.20 1.70
CA ILE A 152 14.12 -3.10 0.97
C ILE A 152 13.34 -2.83 -0.32
N VAL A 153 12.94 -3.89 -1.03
CA VAL A 153 12.08 -3.77 -2.22
C VAL A 153 10.73 -3.17 -1.85
N LEU A 154 10.15 -3.57 -0.72
CA LEU A 154 8.90 -2.98 -0.23
C LEU A 154 9.03 -1.48 0.06
N ARG A 155 10.14 -1.04 0.66
CA ARG A 155 10.42 0.39 0.90
C ARG A 155 10.33 1.19 -0.41
N ASP A 156 10.93 0.66 -1.47
CA ASP A 156 10.98 1.33 -2.78
C ASP A 156 9.60 1.30 -3.47
N ILE A 157 8.89 0.17 -3.42
CA ILE A 157 7.51 0.05 -3.93
C ILE A 157 6.57 1.03 -3.22
N LEU A 158 6.70 1.19 -1.90
CA LEU A 158 5.88 2.11 -1.11
C LEU A 158 6.35 3.57 -1.23
N GLY A 159 7.59 3.81 -1.69
CA GLY A 159 8.20 5.14 -1.76
C GLY A 159 8.45 5.76 -0.39
N HIS A 160 8.83 4.95 0.61
CA HIS A 160 9.24 5.45 1.91
C HIS A 160 10.66 6.05 1.82
N SER A 161 10.84 7.26 2.34
CA SER A 161 12.17 7.90 2.41
C SER A 161 13.08 7.16 3.38
N GLU A 162 12.53 6.79 4.55
CA GLU A 162 13.25 6.10 5.61
C GLU A 162 12.81 4.64 5.71
N ILE A 163 13.77 3.73 5.80
CA ILE A 163 13.49 2.29 5.97
C ILE A 163 12.71 2.01 7.27
N THR A 164 12.91 2.83 8.30
CA THR A 164 12.21 2.73 9.59
C THR A 164 10.68 2.75 9.45
N THR A 165 10.15 3.44 8.44
CA THR A 165 8.70 3.44 8.15
C THR A 165 8.24 2.08 7.65
N THR A 166 9.04 1.41 6.83
CA THR A 166 8.75 0.06 6.31
C THR A 166 8.99 -1.02 7.38
N MET A 167 9.91 -0.80 8.32
CA MET A 167 10.21 -1.78 9.38
C MET A 167 9.02 -2.12 10.26
N ARG A 168 7.96 -1.30 10.25
CA ARG A 168 6.67 -1.63 10.90
C ARG A 168 6.07 -2.95 10.44
N TYR A 169 6.36 -3.41 9.21
CA TYR A 169 5.89 -4.69 8.69
C TYR A 169 6.86 -5.86 8.93
N ALA A 170 8.08 -5.61 9.40
CA ALA A 170 9.14 -6.62 9.43
C ALA A 170 8.81 -7.83 10.31
N HIS A 171 8.03 -7.64 11.36
CA HIS A 171 7.58 -8.72 12.26
C HIS A 171 6.66 -9.75 11.57
N LEU A 172 6.10 -9.41 10.41
CA LEU A 172 5.27 -10.33 9.61
C LEU A 172 6.12 -11.24 8.70
N ALA A 173 7.43 -11.02 8.64
CA ALA A 173 8.30 -11.79 7.78
C ALA A 173 8.37 -13.24 8.28
N PRO A 174 8.30 -14.24 7.38
CA PRO A 174 8.58 -15.62 7.74
C PRO A 174 9.96 -15.77 8.39
N ASN A 175 10.03 -16.61 9.43
CA ASN A 175 11.28 -16.90 10.14
C ASN A 175 12.19 -17.76 9.25
N HIS A 176 13.14 -17.10 8.57
CA HIS A 176 14.09 -17.74 7.66
C HIS A 176 15.48 -17.96 8.26
N LEU A 177 15.63 -17.98 9.60
CA LEU A 177 16.96 -18.18 10.22
C LEU A 177 17.66 -19.45 9.73
N LYS A 178 16.89 -20.49 9.34
CA LYS A 178 17.43 -21.73 8.75
C LYS A 178 18.04 -21.53 7.36
N GLU A 179 17.64 -20.51 6.61
CA GLU A 179 18.23 -20.19 5.31
C GLU A 179 19.71 -19.80 5.42
N ALA A 180 20.17 -19.34 6.58
CA ALA A 180 21.59 -19.07 6.81
C ALA A 180 22.46 -20.33 6.58
N VAL A 181 21.93 -21.52 6.88
CA VAL A 181 22.62 -22.78 6.60
C VAL A 181 22.75 -23.02 5.10
N ARG A 182 21.75 -22.62 4.29
CA ARG A 182 21.78 -22.81 2.83
C ARG A 182 22.58 -21.72 2.10
N LEU A 183 22.49 -20.48 2.57
CA LEU A 183 22.98 -19.27 1.88
C LEU A 183 24.39 -18.82 2.30
N ASN A 184 25.01 -19.48 3.30
CA ASN A 184 26.36 -19.12 3.71
C ASN A 184 27.39 -19.37 2.57
N PRO A 185 28.45 -18.56 2.49
CA PRO A 185 29.44 -18.68 1.40
C PRO A 185 30.28 -19.96 1.46
N LEU A 186 30.43 -20.60 2.63
CA LEU A 186 31.23 -21.82 2.79
C LEU A 186 30.68 -22.97 1.92
N ASN A 187 29.36 -23.06 1.75
CA ASN A 187 28.74 -24.10 0.92
C ASN A 187 29.24 -24.09 -0.54
N GLN A 188 29.60 -22.93 -1.10
CA GLN A 188 30.14 -22.82 -2.46
C GLN A 188 31.56 -23.38 -2.60
N HIS A 189 32.27 -23.52 -1.49
CA HIS A 189 33.64 -24.03 -1.43
C HIS A 189 33.72 -25.50 -0.99
N LEU A 190 32.62 -26.08 -0.50
CA LEU A 190 32.56 -27.46 0.00
C LEU A 190 32.11 -28.50 -1.05
N GLY A 191 31.80 -28.09 -2.28
CA GLY A 191 31.67 -29.00 -3.42
C GLY A 191 30.47 -29.97 -3.42
N GLY A 192 29.37 -29.71 -2.70
CA GLY A 192 28.22 -30.62 -2.72
C GLY A 192 26.93 -30.09 -2.11
N ASN A 193 25.81 -30.52 -2.71
CA ASN A 193 24.42 -30.16 -2.39
C ASN A 193 24.04 -30.44 -0.93
N PHE A 194 23.55 -29.40 -0.24
CA PHE A 194 22.84 -29.49 1.05
C PHE A 194 21.33 -29.43 0.82
#